data_AF-A0A529P433-F1
#
_entry.id   AF-A0A529P433-F1
#
_cell.length_a   1.000
_cell.length_b   1.000
_cell.length_c   1.000
_cell.angle_alpha   90.00
_cell.angle_beta   90.00
_cell.angle_gamma   90.00
#
_symmetry.space_group_name_H-M   'P 1'
#
loop_
_entity.id
_entity.type
_entity.pdbx_description
1 polymer ?
#
loop_
_entity_poly.entity_id
_entity_poly.type
_entity_poly.pdbx_seq_one_letter_code
_entity_poly.pdbx_strand_id
1 'polypeptide(L)'
;MNVENAGDTLALSGTQTLDSTTDALRRLWAQLSRRRRRQFFGLLVLMSFGAIAEAATLGALLPFLAKITDPDSIGQSWIGRQLQGFGSASSSDSLLPLLSLFSVVVVIAGVVRILLSRATHAFVFSLGHEIAVRVYKRALYQPYSYHLSN
;
A
#
# COMPACT_ATOMS: atom_id res chain seq x y z
N MET A 1 29.48 -60.24 -2.44
CA MET A 1 28.64 -59.88 -3.60
C MET A 1 27.24 -60.39 -3.28
N ASN A 2 26.37 -59.59 -2.68
CA ASN A 2 25.69 -58.51 -3.37
C ASN A 2 25.39 -57.34 -2.41
N VAL A 3 25.95 -56.19 -2.73
CA VAL A 3 25.72 -54.90 -2.08
C VAL A 3 24.64 -54.21 -2.92
N GLU A 4 23.36 -54.54 -2.72
CA GLU A 4 22.30 -53.94 -3.54
C GLU A 4 20.91 -54.02 -2.90
N ASN A 5 20.77 -53.63 -1.62
CA ASN A 5 19.44 -53.33 -1.08
C ASN A 5 19.47 -52.35 0.10
N ALA A 6 20.29 -51.30 -0.03
CA ALA A 6 20.31 -50.16 0.90
C ALA A 6 19.85 -48.85 0.22
N GLY A 7 19.34 -48.93 -1.02
CA GLY A 7 18.95 -47.77 -1.82
C GLY A 7 17.45 -47.47 -1.86
N ASP A 8 16.59 -48.42 -1.48
CA ASP A 8 15.14 -48.35 -1.74
C ASP A 8 14.27 -47.92 -0.54
N THR A 9 14.86 -47.65 0.62
CA THR A 9 14.10 -47.17 1.80
C THR A 9 14.24 -45.67 2.06
N LEU A 10 15.02 -44.95 1.23
CA LEU A 10 15.11 -43.48 1.27
C LEU A 10 14.19 -42.78 0.27
N ALA A 11 13.44 -43.54 -0.53
CA ALA A 11 12.39 -43.01 -1.38
C ALA A 11 11.04 -43.30 -0.73
N LEU A 12 10.18 -42.28 -0.63
CA LEU A 12 8.72 -42.40 -0.41
C LEU A 12 8.18 -42.30 1.04
N SER A 13 8.65 -41.35 1.85
CA SER A 13 7.76 -40.70 2.85
C SER A 13 7.42 -39.27 2.43
N GLY A 14 6.47 -39.20 1.49
CA GLY A 14 5.51 -38.10 1.41
C GLY A 14 6.08 -36.78 0.95
N THR A 15 6.00 -36.55 -0.36
CA THR A 15 5.82 -35.25 -0.99
C THR A 15 5.09 -34.27 -0.05
N GLN A 16 5.86 -33.42 0.63
CA GLN A 16 5.38 -32.13 1.11
C GLN A 16 4.88 -31.44 -0.14
N THR A 17 3.58 -31.57 -0.43
CA THR A 17 2.96 -30.84 -1.52
C THR A 17 3.25 -29.40 -1.17
N LEU A 18 4.10 -28.77 -1.98
CA LEU A 18 4.29 -27.34 -1.98
C LEU A 18 2.93 -26.76 -2.40
N ASP A 19 1.95 -26.77 -1.49
CA ASP A 19 0.70 -26.05 -1.62
C ASP A 19 1.14 -24.65 -1.98
N SER A 20 0.91 -24.28 -3.24
CA SER A 20 1.53 -23.09 -3.80
C SER A 20 1.16 -21.93 -2.87
N THR A 21 2.10 -21.06 -2.54
CA THR A 21 1.84 -19.93 -1.64
C THR A 21 0.62 -19.11 -2.11
N THR A 22 0.37 -19.13 -3.43
CA THR A 22 -0.81 -18.57 -4.06
C THR A 22 -2.13 -19.26 -3.69
N ASP A 23 -2.15 -20.58 -3.55
CA ASP A 23 -3.33 -21.35 -3.12
C ASP A 23 -3.64 -21.09 -1.64
N ALA A 24 -2.61 -21.01 -0.80
CA ALA A 24 -2.76 -20.61 0.60
C ALA A 24 -3.35 -19.19 0.71
N LEU A 25 -2.85 -18.24 -0.10
CA LEU A 25 -3.41 -16.88 -0.17
C LEU A 25 -4.86 -16.87 -0.66
N ARG A 26 -5.20 -17.66 -1.70
CA ARG A 26 -6.57 -17.76 -2.23
C ARG A 26 -7.53 -18.32 -1.19
N ARG A 27 -7.14 -19.37 -0.47
CA ARG A 27 -7.92 -19.96 0.64
C ARG A 27 -8.10 -18.95 1.78
N LEU A 28 -7.05 -18.20 2.13
CA LEU A 28 -7.13 -17.13 3.13
C LEU A 28 -8.11 -16.04 2.70
N TRP A 29 -8.02 -15.58 1.45
CA TRP A 29 -8.92 -14.58 0.88
C TRP A 29 -10.37 -15.05 0.85
N ALA A 30 -10.60 -16.33 0.53
CA ALA A 30 -11.92 -16.95 0.56
C ALA A 30 -12.53 -16.94 1.99
N GLN A 31 -11.70 -17.10 3.03
CA GLN A 31 -12.12 -17.09 4.44
C GLN A 31 -12.38 -15.67 5.00
N LEU A 32 -11.94 -14.60 4.31
CA LEU A 32 -12.20 -13.22 4.73
C LEU A 32 -13.67 -12.85 4.56
N SER A 33 -14.23 -12.21 5.60
CA SER A 33 -15.62 -11.73 5.58
C SER A 33 -15.86 -10.68 4.49
N ARG A 34 -17.09 -10.63 3.94
CA ARG A 34 -17.49 -9.67 2.88
C ARG A 34 -17.25 -8.20 3.28
N ARG A 35 -17.39 -7.88 4.57
CA ARG A 35 -17.10 -6.53 5.13
C ARG A 35 -15.63 -6.15 4.94
N ARG A 36 -14.70 -7.07 5.16
CA ARG A 36 -13.25 -6.84 5.02
C ARG A 36 -12.82 -6.67 3.57
N ARG A 37 -13.44 -7.40 2.66
CA ARG A 37 -13.19 -7.21 1.22
C ARG A 37 -13.59 -5.80 0.76
N ARG A 38 -14.70 -5.25 1.27
CA ARG A 38 -15.09 -3.85 1.00
C ARG A 38 -14.11 -2.85 1.62
N GLN A 39 -13.63 -3.09 2.85
CA GLN A 39 -12.61 -2.25 3.49
C GLN A 39 -11.30 -2.27 2.71
N PHE A 40 -10.86 -3.44 2.23
CA PHE A 40 -9.69 -3.57 1.37
C PHE A 40 -9.84 -2.77 0.07
N PHE A 41 -11.00 -2.86 -0.59
CA PHE A 41 -11.25 -2.08 -1.80
C PHE A 41 -11.24 -0.57 -1.53
N GLY A 42 -11.85 -0.12 -0.42
CA GLY A 42 -11.79 1.27 0.02
C GLY A 42 -10.36 1.73 0.32
N LEU A 43 -9.54 0.86 0.93
CA LEU A 43 -8.12 1.12 1.16
C LEU A 43 -7.35 1.25 -0.16
N LEU A 44 -7.63 0.38 -1.13
CA LEU A 44 -7.00 0.38 -2.45
C LEU A 44 -7.30 1.68 -3.21
N VAL A 45 -8.56 2.13 -3.18
CA VAL A 45 -8.96 3.44 -3.73
C VAL A 45 -8.23 4.58 -3.02
N LEU A 46 -8.15 4.54 -1.69
CA LEU A 46 -7.43 5.56 -0.92
C LEU A 46 -5.91 5.56 -1.21
N MET A 47 -5.32 4.39 -1.46
CA MET A 47 -3.93 4.27 -1.91
C MET A 47 -3.72 4.92 -3.28
N SER A 48 -4.64 4.74 -4.23
CA SER A 48 -4.58 5.40 -5.53
C SER A 48 -4.64 6.92 -5.39
N PHE A 49 -5.55 7.45 -4.56
CA PHE A 49 -5.58 8.88 -4.26
C PHE A 49 -4.30 9.38 -3.60
N GLY A 50 -3.72 8.60 -2.68
CA GLY A 50 -2.42 8.89 -2.07
C GLY A 50 -1.31 9.01 -3.11
N ALA A 51 -1.22 8.07 -4.05
CA ALA A 51 -0.23 8.10 -5.12
C ALA A 51 -0.39 9.33 -6.02
N ILE A 52 -1.63 9.69 -6.37
CA ILE A 52 -1.90 10.90 -7.17
C ILE A 52 -1.50 12.17 -6.40
N ALA A 53 -1.79 12.24 -5.10
CA ALA A 53 -1.44 13.39 -4.28
C ALA A 53 0.08 13.56 -4.14
N GLU A 54 0.83 12.46 -3.98
CA GLU A 54 2.30 12.47 -3.98
C GLU A 54 2.86 12.92 -5.33
N ALA A 55 2.34 12.39 -6.44
CA ALA A 55 2.74 12.80 -7.78
C ALA A 55 2.46 14.29 -8.02
N ALA A 56 1.29 14.79 -7.58
CA ALA A 56 0.96 16.21 -7.64
C ALA A 56 1.91 17.07 -6.79
N THR A 57 2.31 16.57 -5.62
CA THR A 57 3.27 17.26 -4.73
C THR A 57 4.63 17.41 -5.39
N LEU A 58 5.17 16.34 -5.97
CA LEU A 58 6.41 16.40 -6.74
C LEU A 58 6.26 17.31 -7.97
N GLY A 59 5.14 17.21 -8.67
CA GLY A 59 4.83 18.04 -9.84
C GLY A 59 4.69 19.53 -9.52
N ALA A 60 4.22 19.89 -8.33
CA ALA A 60 4.13 21.27 -7.86
C ALA A 60 5.46 21.78 -7.28
N LEU A 61 6.29 20.90 -6.72
CA LEU A 61 7.60 21.24 -6.19
C LEU A 61 8.56 21.69 -7.31
N LEU A 62 8.56 21.00 -8.45
CA LEU A 62 9.43 21.30 -9.59
C LEU A 62 9.32 22.75 -10.09
N PRO A 63 8.15 23.28 -10.48
CA PRO A 63 8.01 24.66 -10.91
C PRO A 63 8.32 25.63 -9.78
N PHE A 64 8.00 25.29 -8.53
CA PHE A 64 8.36 26.14 -7.40
C PHE A 64 9.88 26.31 -7.27
N LEU A 65 10.64 25.21 -7.33
CA LEU A 65 12.10 25.25 -7.31
C LEU A 65 12.68 25.95 -8.54
N ALA A 66 12.15 25.68 -9.74
CA ALA A 66 12.62 26.30 -10.97
C ALA A 66 12.52 27.83 -10.91
N LYS A 67 11.42 28.40 -10.37
CA LYS A 67 11.26 29.85 -10.22
C LYS A 67 12.21 30.46 -9.18
N ILE A 68 12.60 29.71 -8.15
CA ILE A 68 13.55 30.18 -7.13
C ILE A 68 14.99 30.15 -7.66
N THR A 69 15.33 29.12 -8.45
CA THR A 69 16.68 28.98 -9.01
C THR A 69 16.90 29.91 -10.20
N ASP A 70 15.88 30.08 -11.06
CA ASP A 70 15.92 30.96 -12.22
C ASP A 70 14.58 31.71 -12.35
N PRO A 71 14.54 33.01 -11.99
CA PRO A 71 13.34 33.84 -12.05
C PRO A 71 12.71 33.93 -13.45
N ASP A 72 13.48 33.80 -14.52
CA ASP A 72 12.99 33.97 -15.90
C ASP A 72 12.45 32.67 -16.51
N SER A 73 12.75 31.52 -15.90
CA SER A 73 12.45 30.18 -16.42
C SER A 73 10.96 29.88 -16.66
N ILE A 74 10.05 30.52 -15.90
CA ILE A 74 8.62 30.17 -15.91
C ILE A 74 7.77 31.17 -16.71
N GLY A 75 8.28 32.37 -16.97
CA GLY A 75 7.50 33.48 -17.55
C GLY A 75 6.85 33.16 -18.91
N GLN A 76 7.48 32.30 -19.72
CA GLN A 76 6.96 31.91 -21.04
C GLN A 76 6.26 30.54 -21.09
N SER A 77 6.27 29.80 -19.98
CA SER A 77 5.71 28.44 -19.90
C SER A 77 4.18 28.43 -19.86
N TRP A 78 3.56 27.30 -20.23
CA TRP A 78 2.11 27.09 -20.08
C TRP A 78 1.63 27.29 -18.63
N ILE A 79 2.46 26.90 -17.66
CA ILE A 79 2.22 27.10 -16.23
C ILE A 79 2.19 28.60 -15.89
N GLY A 80 3.14 29.38 -16.41
CA GLY A 80 3.19 30.84 -16.19
C GLY A 80 1.93 31.55 -16.69
N ARG A 81 1.40 31.14 -17.86
CA ARG A 81 0.14 31.69 -18.40
C ARG A 81 -1.09 31.35 -17.55
N GLN A 82 -1.17 30.13 -17.01
CA GLN A 82 -2.30 29.77 -16.15
C GLN A 82 -2.26 30.48 -14.79
N LEU A 83 -1.08 30.74 -14.25
CA LEU A 83 -0.91 31.49 -13.02
C LEU A 83 -1.31 32.97 -13.19
N GLN A 84 -1.10 33.56 -14.37
CA GLN A 84 -1.57 34.92 -14.68
C GLN A 84 -3.10 35.02 -14.65
N GLY A 85 -3.83 33.97 -15.03
CA GLY A 85 -5.29 33.90 -14.94
C GLY A 85 -5.84 33.89 -13.51
N PHE A 86 -5.02 33.52 -12.51
CA PHE A 86 -5.40 33.46 -11.09
C PHE A 86 -5.30 34.80 -10.34
N GLY A 87 -5.20 35.93 -11.05
CA GLY A 87 -5.64 37.24 -10.53
C GLY A 87 -4.67 38.02 -9.63
N SER A 88 -3.36 37.78 -9.67
CA SER A 88 -2.37 38.63 -8.96
C SER A 88 -1.01 38.74 -9.64
N ALA A 89 -0.99 38.78 -10.98
CA ALA A 89 0.23 38.99 -11.74
C ALA A 89 0.35 40.44 -12.21
N SER A 90 0.50 41.39 -11.27
CA SER A 90 0.97 42.74 -11.65
C SER A 90 2.49 42.82 -11.70
N SER A 91 3.20 41.75 -11.35
CA SER A 91 4.65 41.64 -11.45
C SER A 91 5.03 40.20 -11.78
N SER A 92 5.77 40.02 -12.87
CA SER A 92 6.33 38.74 -13.35
C SER A 92 7.21 38.02 -12.30
N ASP A 93 7.55 38.69 -11.19
CA ASP A 93 8.38 38.21 -10.10
C ASP A 93 7.63 37.62 -8.89
N SER A 94 6.29 37.65 -8.86
CA SER A 94 5.57 37.20 -7.67
C SER A 94 5.59 35.67 -7.51
N LEU A 95 6.33 35.19 -6.50
CA LEU A 95 6.41 33.77 -6.08
C LEU A 95 5.17 33.29 -5.30
N LEU A 96 4.42 34.23 -4.72
CA LEU A 96 3.30 33.97 -3.81
C LEU A 96 2.22 33.00 -4.36
N PRO A 97 1.72 33.13 -5.60
CA PRO A 97 0.68 32.22 -6.10
C PRO A 97 1.18 30.78 -6.20
N LEU A 98 2.43 30.59 -6.64
CA LEU A 98 3.02 29.26 -6.78
C LEU A 98 3.29 28.61 -5.42
N LEU A 99 3.76 29.39 -4.44
CA LEU A 99 3.92 28.95 -3.06
C LEU A 99 2.57 28.56 -2.43
N SER A 100 1.52 29.36 -2.66
CA SER A 100 0.20 29.07 -2.12
C SER A 100 -0.38 27.77 -2.68
N LEU A 101 -0.24 27.55 -4.01
CA LEU A 101 -0.66 26.32 -4.67
C LEU A 101 0.13 25.12 -4.13
N PHE A 102 1.46 25.23 -4.05
CA PHE A 102 2.32 24.19 -3.51
C PHE A 102 1.94 23.82 -2.07
N SER A 103 1.75 24.83 -1.21
CA SER A 103 1.34 24.65 0.18
C SER A 103 0.02 23.89 0.30
N VAL A 104 -1.00 24.26 -0.49
CA VAL A 104 -2.29 23.56 -0.52
C VAL A 104 -2.13 22.09 -0.96
N VAL A 105 -1.34 21.83 -2.01
CA VAL A 105 -1.09 20.47 -2.50
C VAL A 105 -0.39 19.62 -1.43
N VAL A 106 0.65 20.14 -0.79
CA VAL A 106 1.39 19.45 0.28
C VAL A 106 0.50 19.14 1.47
N VAL A 107 -0.34 20.09 1.90
CA VAL A 107 -1.28 19.88 3.02
C VAL A 107 -2.28 18.77 2.68
N ILE A 108 -2.86 18.79 1.47
CA ILE A 108 -3.79 17.74 1.02
C ILE A 108 -3.09 16.39 0.98
N ALA A 109 -1.89 16.31 0.40
CA ALA A 109 -1.11 15.08 0.34
C ALA A 109 -0.80 14.54 1.75
N GLY A 110 -0.42 15.40 2.69
CA GLY A 110 -0.19 15.05 4.09
C GLY A 110 -1.44 14.47 4.76
N VAL A 111 -2.61 15.11 4.57
CA VAL A 111 -3.88 14.61 5.10
C VAL A 111 -4.22 13.23 4.53
N VAL A 112 -4.12 13.06 3.20
CA VAL A 112 -4.38 11.76 2.55
C VAL A 112 -3.41 10.71 3.07
N ARG A 113 -2.13 11.05 3.27
CA ARG A 113 -1.10 10.12 3.76
C ARG A 113 -1.36 9.67 5.19
N ILE A 114 -1.77 10.59 6.07
CA ILE A 114 -2.16 10.27 7.45
C ILE A 114 -3.40 9.37 7.45
N LEU A 115 -4.42 9.70 6.65
CA LEU A 115 -5.64 8.89 6.54
C LEU A 115 -5.34 7.49 6.02
N LEU A 116 -4.51 7.36 4.98
CA LEU A 116 -4.10 6.09 4.42
C LEU A 116 -3.33 5.23 5.42
N SER A 117 -2.39 5.83 6.15
CA SER A 117 -1.65 5.14 7.21
C SER A 117 -2.59 4.62 8.29
N ARG A 118 -3.47 5.48 8.82
CA ARG A 118 -4.46 5.09 9.83
C ARG A 118 -5.37 3.96 9.33
N ALA A 119 -5.86 4.06 8.10
CA ALA A 119 -6.73 3.05 7.50
C ALA A 119 -6.01 1.70 7.34
N THR A 120 -4.74 1.74 6.94
CA THR A 120 -3.90 0.54 6.80
C THR A 120 -3.71 -0.16 8.14
N HIS A 121 -3.32 0.59 9.18
CA HIS A 121 -3.17 0.03 10.54
C HIS A 121 -4.48 -0.55 11.07
N ALA A 122 -5.59 0.18 10.94
CA ALA A 122 -6.90 -0.30 11.37
C ALA A 122 -7.32 -1.59 10.64
N PHE A 123 -7.05 -1.67 9.33
CA PHE A 123 -7.28 -2.87 8.54
C PHE A 123 -6.43 -4.04 9.01
N VAL A 124 -5.11 -3.85 9.18
CA VAL A 124 -4.18 -4.93 9.60
C VAL A 124 -4.50 -5.46 11.00
N PHE A 125 -4.74 -4.57 11.98
CA PHE A 125 -5.02 -4.99 13.35
C PHE A 125 -6.34 -5.74 13.47
N SER A 126 -7.40 -5.22 12.84
CA SER A 126 -8.68 -5.95 12.81
C SER A 126 -8.52 -7.27 12.06
N LEU A 127 -7.79 -7.26 10.93
CA LEU A 127 -7.55 -8.46 10.12
C LEU A 127 -6.90 -9.56 10.95
N GLY A 128 -5.77 -9.23 11.58
CA GLY A 128 -4.99 -10.09 12.44
C GLY A 128 -5.78 -10.63 13.63
N HIS A 129 -6.56 -9.80 14.31
CA HIS A 129 -7.36 -10.24 15.46
C HIS A 129 -8.36 -11.36 15.11
N GLU A 130 -9.13 -11.21 14.04
CA GLU A 130 -10.12 -12.25 13.64
C GLU A 130 -9.44 -13.53 13.13
N ILE A 131 -8.30 -13.41 12.45
CA ILE A 131 -7.52 -14.60 12.03
C ILE A 131 -6.98 -15.32 13.27
N ALA A 132 -6.35 -14.58 14.18
CA ALA A 132 -5.77 -15.13 15.41
C ALA A 132 -6.82 -15.86 16.25
N VAL A 133 -7.99 -15.25 16.48
CA VAL A 133 -9.09 -15.87 17.23
C VAL A 133 -9.58 -17.16 16.56
N ARG A 134 -9.72 -17.18 15.23
CA ARG A 134 -10.18 -18.37 14.49
C ARG A 134 -9.17 -19.51 14.55
N VAL A 135 -7.89 -19.19 14.37
CA VAL A 135 -6.80 -20.18 14.45
C VAL A 135 -6.68 -20.72 15.87
N TYR A 136 -6.68 -19.84 16.87
CA TYR A 136 -6.61 -20.22 18.28
C TYR A 136 -7.78 -21.12 18.69
N LYS A 137 -9.01 -20.78 18.26
CA LYS A 137 -10.18 -21.63 18.50
C LYS A 137 -10.00 -23.00 17.86
N ARG A 138 -9.58 -23.09 16.59
CA ARG A 138 -9.35 -24.40 15.94
C ARG A 138 -8.28 -25.24 16.64
N ALA A 139 -7.20 -24.62 17.12
CA ALA A 139 -6.16 -25.31 17.86
C ALA A 139 -6.67 -25.88 19.20
N LEU A 140 -7.47 -25.10 19.95
CA LEU A 140 -8.02 -25.53 21.24
C LEU A 140 -9.08 -26.63 21.15
N TYR A 141 -9.88 -26.66 20.08
CA TYR A 141 -10.94 -27.66 19.90
C TYR A 141 -10.47 -28.91 19.12
N GLN A 142 -9.16 -29.05 18.88
CA GLN A 142 -8.61 -30.22 18.21
C GLN A 142 -8.62 -31.41 19.19
N PRO A 143 -9.16 -32.59 18.81
CA PRO A 143 -9.30 -33.71 19.73
C PRO A 143 -7.93 -34.17 20.26
N TYR A 144 -7.90 -34.43 21.57
CA TYR A 144 -6.70 -34.75 22.35
C TYR A 144 -5.92 -35.97 21.80
N SER A 145 -6.56 -36.83 21.01
CA SER A 145 -5.94 -37.94 20.30
C SER A 145 -4.85 -37.51 19.30
N TYR A 146 -4.88 -36.26 18.81
CA TYR A 146 -3.84 -35.70 17.95
C TYR A 146 -2.59 -35.28 18.74
N HIS A 147 -2.72 -35.02 20.05
CA HIS A 147 -1.61 -34.65 20.93
C HIS A 147 -0.89 -35.85 21.55
N LEU A 148 -1.44 -37.06 21.40
CA LEU A 148 -0.90 -38.30 21.96
C LEU A 148 -0.21 -39.21 20.92
N SER A 149 -0.29 -38.87 19.62
CA SER A 149 0.32 -39.66 18.54
C SER A 149 1.69 -39.12 18.07
N ASN A 150 2.32 -38.26 18.86
CA ASN A 150 3.67 -37.73 18.66
C ASN A 150 4.41 -37.66 20.00
#